data_AF-A0A4U9D1S8-F1
#
_entry.id   AF-A0A4U9D1S8-F1
#
_cell.length_a   1.000
_cell.length_b   1.000
_cell.length_c   1.000
_cell.angle_alpha   90.00
_cell.angle_beta   90.00
_cell.angle_gamma   90.00
#
_symmetry.space_group_name_H-M   'P 1'
#
loop_
_entity.id
_entity.type
_entity.pdbx_description
1 polymer ?
#
loop_
_entity_poly.entity_id
_entity_poly.type
_entity_poly.pdbx_seq_one_letter_code
_entity_poly.pdbx_strand_id
1 'polypeptide(L)'
;MTVEIVSGERDDRESPLHIHLGQVMSRGEKMEFTIQKSIELGVSLITPLFSERCGVKLDAERLQKKIQQWQKIAIAACEQSGRNVVPEIRPGHAAGGMVCGAG
;
A
#
# COMPACT_ATOMS: atom_id res chain seq x y z
N MET A 1 -25.17 -1.67 -15.76
CA MET A 1 -25.52 -0.64 -14.77
C MET A 1 -24.77 0.61 -15.16
N THR A 2 -25.49 1.69 -15.44
CA THR A 2 -24.93 3.00 -15.80
C THR A 2 -25.19 3.96 -14.65
N VAL A 3 -24.28 4.89 -14.42
CA VAL A 3 -24.39 5.92 -13.37
C VAL A 3 -24.26 7.30 -14.01
N GLU A 4 -24.95 8.28 -13.44
CA GLU A 4 -24.86 9.70 -13.85
C GLU A 4 -24.17 10.50 -12.75
N ILE A 5 -23.24 11.37 -13.13
CA ILE A 5 -22.55 12.26 -12.20
C ILE A 5 -23.43 13.49 -11.95
N VAL A 6 -23.86 13.68 -10.70
CA VAL A 6 -24.75 14.80 -10.33
C VAL A 6 -23.96 16.04 -9.92
N SER A 7 -22.89 15.86 -9.14
CA SER A 7 -22.03 16.94 -8.65
C SER A 7 -20.69 16.38 -8.18
N GLY A 8 -19.72 17.25 -7.91
CA GLY A 8 -18.43 16.89 -7.33
C GLY A 8 -17.93 17.99 -6.41
N GLU A 9 -17.35 17.60 -5.28
CA GLU A 9 -16.76 18.50 -4.30
C GLU A 9 -15.36 18.02 -3.92
N ARG A 10 -14.52 18.95 -3.45
CA ARG A 10 -13.21 18.60 -2.92
C ARG A 10 -13.39 18.20 -1.45
N ASP A 11 -13.18 16.93 -1.16
CA ASP A 11 -13.15 16.38 0.19
C ASP A 11 -11.76 15.79 0.44
N ASP A 12 -10.90 16.55 1.13
CA ASP A 12 -9.54 16.11 1.46
C ASP A 12 -9.52 15.49 2.85
N ARG A 13 -9.33 14.17 2.87
CA ARG A 13 -9.32 13.35 4.09
C ARG A 13 -7.93 12.81 4.40
N GLU A 14 -6.92 13.31 3.72
CA GLU A 14 -5.55 12.86 3.88
C GLU A 14 -4.89 13.49 5.09
N SER A 15 -3.99 12.73 5.72
CA SER A 15 -3.17 13.25 6.81
C SER A 15 -2.22 14.33 6.26
N PRO A 16 -1.98 15.44 6.99
CA PRO A 16 -0.94 16.40 6.61
C PRO A 16 0.47 15.82 6.75
N LEU A 17 0.63 14.70 7.47
CA LEU A 17 1.90 13.99 7.60
C LEU A 17 2.02 12.91 6.53
N HIS A 18 3.04 13.04 5.67
CA HIS A 18 3.36 12.03 4.67
C HIS A 18 4.11 10.86 5.32
N ILE A 19 3.43 9.72 5.46
CA ILE A 19 4.02 8.50 6.05
C ILE A 19 4.38 7.51 4.95
N HIS A 20 5.66 7.19 4.85
CA HIS A 20 6.19 6.10 4.02
C HIS A 20 6.50 4.89 4.90
N LEU A 21 5.71 3.81 4.75
CA LEU A 21 5.91 2.57 5.47
C LEU A 21 6.83 1.61 4.70
N GLY A 22 7.97 1.30 5.31
CA GLY A 22 8.78 0.15 4.93
C GLY A 22 8.40 -1.11 5.67
N GLN A 23 7.73 -2.04 4.98
CA GLN A 23 7.23 -3.27 5.58
C GLN A 23 8.02 -4.48 5.12
N VAL A 24 8.75 -5.12 6.03
CA VAL A 24 9.37 -6.42 5.76
C VAL A 24 8.28 -7.44 5.44
N MET A 25 8.41 -8.10 4.29
CA MET A 25 7.36 -9.00 3.79
C MET A 25 7.14 -10.18 4.73
N SER A 26 5.92 -10.28 5.26
CA SER A 26 5.46 -11.43 6.03
C SER A 26 4.77 -12.47 5.12
N ARG A 27 4.71 -13.72 5.59
CA ARG A 27 3.98 -14.80 4.91
C ARG A 27 2.48 -14.75 5.26
N GLY A 28 1.65 -15.20 4.32
CA GLY A 28 0.20 -15.31 4.49
C GLY A 28 -0.51 -13.96 4.66
N GLU A 29 -1.64 -14.01 5.35
CA GLU A 29 -2.59 -12.91 5.52
C GLU A 29 -2.06 -11.72 6.34
N LYS A 30 -0.96 -11.91 7.09
CA LYS A 30 -0.37 -10.84 7.91
C LYS A 30 0.00 -9.61 7.07
N MET A 31 0.50 -9.82 5.86
CA MET A 31 0.87 -8.70 4.98
C MET A 31 -0.36 -7.94 4.51
N GLU A 32 -1.43 -8.66 4.17
CA GLU A 32 -2.71 -8.10 3.72
C GLU A 32 -3.37 -7.29 4.82
N PHE A 33 -3.39 -7.82 6.05
CA PHE A 33 -3.86 -7.09 7.23
C PHE A 33 -3.04 -5.82 7.50
N THR A 34 -1.71 -5.91 7.44
CA THR A 34 -0.85 -4.73 7.62
C THR A 34 -1.13 -3.67 6.58
N ILE A 35 -1.29 -4.04 5.30
CA ILE A 35 -1.64 -3.09 4.25
C ILE A 35 -2.98 -2.44 4.58
N GLN A 36 -4.04 -3.22 4.77
CA GLN A 36 -5.37 -2.68 5.06
C GLN A 36 -5.34 -1.66 6.21
N LYS A 37 -4.75 -2.04 7.36
CA LYS A 37 -4.71 -1.16 8.54
C LYS A 37 -3.79 0.03 8.37
N SER A 38 -2.69 -0.10 7.63
CA SER A 38 -1.82 1.05 7.33
C SER A 38 -2.56 2.11 6.50
N ILE A 39 -3.38 1.67 5.53
CA ILE A 39 -4.18 2.58 4.69
C ILE A 39 -5.25 3.29 5.52
N GLU A 40 -5.99 2.55 6.36
CA GLU A 40 -6.98 3.11 7.30
C GLU A 40 -6.34 4.14 8.27
N LEU A 41 -5.07 3.96 8.63
CA LEU A 41 -4.31 4.85 9.51
C LEU A 41 -3.65 6.04 8.78
N GLY A 42 -3.87 6.20 7.47
CA GLY A 42 -3.38 7.35 6.71
C GLY A 42 -1.96 7.21 6.16
N VAL A 43 -1.43 5.99 6.03
CA VAL A 43 -0.15 5.78 5.32
C VAL A 43 -0.32 6.16 3.85
N SER A 44 0.61 6.98 3.35
CA SER A 44 0.58 7.56 2.01
C SER A 44 1.32 6.70 0.98
N LEU A 45 2.28 5.91 1.44
CA LEU A 45 3.15 5.11 0.59
C LEU A 45 3.62 3.85 1.33
N ILE A 46 3.59 2.69 0.65
CA ILE A 46 4.12 1.44 1.18
C ILE A 46 5.21 0.90 0.25
N THR A 47 6.34 0.48 0.82
CA THR A 47 7.36 -0.27 0.09
C THR A 47 7.64 -1.59 0.79
N PRO A 48 7.31 -2.73 0.15
CA PRO A 48 7.65 -4.06 0.66
C PRO A 48 9.16 -4.24 0.73
N LEU A 49 9.66 -4.85 1.81
CA LEU A 49 11.07 -5.05 2.06
C LEU A 49 11.45 -6.54 2.08
N PHE A 50 12.56 -6.87 1.41
CA PHE A 50 13.25 -8.14 1.53
C PHE A 50 14.29 -8.06 2.65
N SER A 51 14.34 -9.07 3.52
CA SER A 51 15.43 -9.25 4.48
C SER A 51 16.08 -10.61 4.30
N GLU A 52 17.33 -10.77 4.76
CA GLU A 52 18.04 -12.07 4.77
C GLU A 52 17.27 -13.15 5.54
N ARG A 53 16.41 -12.75 6.49
CA ARG A 53 15.55 -13.63 7.27
C ARG A 53 14.18 -13.88 6.63
N CYS A 54 13.82 -13.14 5.58
CA CYS A 54 12.67 -13.49 4.74
C CYS A 54 13.06 -14.70 3.90
N GLY A 55 12.73 -15.90 4.36
CA GLY A 55 12.80 -17.14 3.58
C GLY A 55 11.79 -17.17 2.41
N VAL A 56 11.56 -16.04 1.75
CA VAL A 56 10.57 -15.81 0.71
C VAL A 56 11.37 -15.55 -0.58
N LYS A 57 11.80 -16.63 -1.24
CA LYS A 57 12.29 -16.58 -2.62
C LYS A 57 11.08 -16.46 -3.54
N LEU A 58 10.55 -15.25 -3.69
CA LEU A 58 9.57 -14.96 -4.74
C LEU A 58 10.34 -14.61 -6.01
N ASP A 59 10.03 -15.31 -7.10
CA ASP A 59 10.40 -14.82 -8.42
C ASP A 59 9.70 -13.47 -8.69
N ALA A 60 10.22 -12.73 -9.66
CA ALA A 60 9.72 -11.40 -10.00
C ALA A 60 8.24 -11.41 -10.39
N GLU A 61 7.75 -12.47 -11.03
CA GLU A 61 6.37 -12.59 -11.49
C GLU A 61 5.40 -12.76 -10.31
N ARG A 62 5.73 -13.63 -9.35
CA ARG A 62 4.93 -13.83 -8.14
C ARG A 62 4.92 -12.57 -7.27
N LEU A 63 6.04 -11.86 -7.19
CA LEU A 63 6.08 -10.59 -6.48
C LEU A 63 5.16 -9.55 -7.13
N GLN A 64 5.21 -9.42 -8.46
CA GLN A 64 4.32 -8.54 -9.22
C GLN A 64 2.85 -8.87 -8.95
N LYS A 65 2.47 -10.15 -8.98
CA LYS A 65 1.10 -10.60 -8.65
C LYS A 65 0.69 -10.22 -7.23
N LYS A 66 1.60 -10.36 -6.26
CA LYS A 66 1.34 -9.92 -4.87
C LYS A 66 1.15 -8.42 -4.76
N ILE A 67 2.01 -7.62 -5.40
CA ILE A 67 1.88 -6.16 -5.40
C ILE A 67 0.52 -5.74 -6.00
N GLN A 68 0.11 -6.36 -7.10
CA GLN A 68 -1.21 -6.10 -7.71
C GLN A 68 -2.36 -6.46 -6.76
N GLN A 69 -2.27 -7.61 -6.07
CA GLN A 69 -3.26 -8.00 -5.06
C GLN A 69 -3.31 -7.00 -3.90
N TRP A 70 -2.16 -6.57 -3.41
CA TRP A 70 -2.03 -5.59 -2.34
C TRP A 70 -2.57 -4.22 -2.74
N GLN A 71 -2.38 -3.81 -4.00
CA GLN A 71 -2.94 -2.57 -4.51
C GLN A 71 -4.47 -2.62 -4.50
N LYS A 72 -5.08 -3.77 -4.81
CA LYS A 72 -6.55 -3.96 -4.70
C LYS A 72 -7.03 -3.85 -3.25
N ILE A 73 -6.26 -4.38 -2.30
CA ILE A 73 -6.56 -4.23 -0.87
C ILE A 73 -6.47 -2.76 -0.44
N ALA A 74 -5.48 -2.02 -0.93
CA ALA A 74 -5.36 -0.59 -0.65
C ALA A 74 -6.55 0.21 -1.21
N ILE A 75 -7.01 -0.11 -2.42
CA ILE A 75 -8.23 0.49 -3.00
C ILE A 75 -9.45 0.21 -2.12
N ALA A 76 -9.70 -1.05 -1.77
CA ALA A 76 -10.83 -1.44 -0.92
C ALA A 76 -10.76 -0.79 0.47
N ALA A 77 -9.56 -0.65 1.04
CA ALA A 77 -9.36 0.05 2.31
C ALA A 77 -9.64 1.55 2.19
N CYS A 78 -9.31 2.18 1.06
CA CYS A 78 -9.67 3.59 0.80
C CYS A 78 -11.18 3.76 0.68
N GLU A 79 -11.86 2.88 -0.08
CA GLU A 79 -13.31 2.87 -0.21
C GLU A 79 -14.01 2.72 1.15
N GLN A 80 -13.49 1.85 2.03
CA GLN A 80 -14.07 1.59 3.35
C GLN A 80 -13.77 2.71 4.37
N SER A 81 -12.55 3.27 4.35
CA SER A 81 -12.14 4.35 5.26
C SER A 81 -12.57 5.74 4.78
N GLY A 82 -13.07 5.84 3.54
CA GLY A 82 -13.46 7.08 2.91
C GLY A 82 -12.28 7.94 2.46
N ARG A 83 -11.08 7.38 2.30
CA ARG A 83 -9.94 8.11 1.75
C ARG A 83 -10.12 8.31 0.24
N ASN A 84 -9.83 9.53 -0.22
CA ASN A 84 -9.98 9.91 -1.62
C ASN A 84 -8.68 9.82 -2.43
N VAL A 85 -7.57 9.47 -1.77
CA VAL A 85 -6.27 9.23 -2.42
C VAL A 85 -5.81 7.80 -2.11
N VAL A 86 -5.66 7.00 -3.15
CA VAL A 86 -5.16 5.61 -3.04
C VAL A 86 -3.63 5.62 -2.90
N PRO A 87 -3.07 5.09 -1.79
CA PRO A 87 -1.63 4.97 -1.62
C PRO A 87 -0.97 4.07 -2.65
N GLU A 88 0.25 4.42 -3.03
CA GLU A 88 1.08 3.59 -3.89
C GLU A 88 1.69 2.42 -3.08
N ILE A 89 1.68 1.22 -3.66
CA ILE A 89 2.51 0.10 -3.20
C ILE A 89 3.65 -0.11 -4.19
N ARG A 90 4.85 0.32 -3.81
CA ARG A 90 6.04 0.26 -4.66
C ARG A 90 6.54 -1.17 -4.88
N PRO A 91 7.40 -1.38 -5.90
CA PRO A 91 8.21 -2.58 -6.03
C PRO A 91 8.97 -2.91 -4.75
N GLY A 92 9.21 -4.20 -4.50
CA GLY A 92 9.97 -4.64 -3.33
C GLY A 92 11.44 -4.22 -3.41
N HIS A 93 12.03 -3.84 -2.27
CA HIS A 93 13.45 -3.46 -2.15
C HIS A 93 14.15 -4.22 -1.02
N ALA A 94 15.48 -4.36 -1.06
CA ALA A 94 16.22 -4.88 0.09
C ALA A 94 16.07 -3.92 1.29
N ALA A 95 15.93 -4.44 2.51
CA ALA A 95 15.67 -3.63 3.70
C ALA A 95 16.73 -2.53 3.92
N GLY A 96 18.01 -2.84 3.66
CA GLY A 96 19.10 -1.86 3.77
C GLY A 96 19.14 -0.82 2.63
N GLY A 97 18.36 -1.00 1.57
CA GLY A 97 18.27 -0.09 0.43
C GLY A 97 17.09 0.88 0.49
N MET A 98 16.28 0.84 1.55
CA MET A 98 15.22 1.81 1.72
C MET A 98 15.80 3.17 2.08
N VAL A 99 15.58 4.13 1.19
CA VAL A 99 15.81 5.54 1.45
C VAL A 99 14.45 6.22 1.45
N CYS A 100 14.07 6.85 2.56
CA CYS A 100 12.95 7.78 2.56
C CYS A 100 13.36 8.98 1.71
N GLY A 101 12.98 8.99 0.44
CA GLY A 101 13.07 10.20 -0.37
C GLY A 101 12.14 11.23 0.27
N ALA A 102 12.72 12.26 0.89
CA ALA A 102 11.99 13.45 1.24
C ALA A 102 11.53 14.08 -0.09
N GLY A 103 10.23 13.97 -0.37
CA GLY A 103 9.57 14.97 -1.21
C GLY A 103 9.52 16.29 -0.47
#